data_AF-A0A4Z0AAU4-F1
#
_entry.id   AF-A0A4Z0AAU4-F1
#
_cell.length_a   1.000
_cell.length_b   1.000
_cell.length_c   1.000
_cell.angle_alpha   90.00
_cell.angle_beta   90.00
_cell.angle_gamma   90.00
#
_symmetry.space_group_name_H-M   'P 1'
#
loop_
_entity.id
_entity.type
_entity.pdbx_description
1 polymer ?
#
loop_
_entity_poly.entity_id
_entity_poly.type
_entity_poly.pdbx_seq_one_letter_code
_entity_poly.pdbx_strand_id
1 'polypeptide(L)'
;MGYILPSPSSTAEQARALMAQKDDIEAQLTEHLAVLRANGTNMTDPLLDREGFPRADMDLWAVRLARQRIIELRNDLSATMDAIGQTLEHVYDP
;
A
#
# COMPACT_ATOMS: atom_id res chain seq x y z
N MET A 1 31.16 -33.98 8.24
CA MET A 1 31.35 -32.52 8.12
C MET A 1 30.83 -32.10 6.76
N GLY A 2 29.80 -31.26 6.72
CA GLY A 2 29.16 -30.83 5.48
C GLY A 2 27.79 -30.22 5.77
N TYR A 3 27.74 -29.20 6.64
CA TYR A 3 26.56 -28.35 6.70
C TYR A 3 26.53 -27.53 5.41
N ILE A 4 25.62 -27.88 4.51
CA ILE A 4 25.23 -27.00 3.42
C ILE A 4 24.52 -25.83 4.09
N LEU A 5 25.20 -24.70 4.20
CA LEU A 5 24.55 -23.46 4.57
C LEU A 5 23.54 -23.12 3.48
N PRO A 6 22.26 -22.87 3.79
CA PRO A 6 21.31 -22.42 2.79
C PRO A 6 21.85 -21.14 2.14
N SER A 7 21.76 -21.10 0.81
CA SER A 7 22.09 -19.96 -0.05
C SER A 7 21.43 -18.66 0.46
N PRO A 8 21.98 -17.47 0.12
CA PRO A 8 21.68 -16.20 0.79
C PRO A 8 20.33 -15.56 0.37
N SER A 9 19.25 -16.33 0.45
CA SER A 9 17.84 -15.98 0.69
C SER A 9 17.00 -17.15 0.19
N SER A 10 16.42 -17.94 1.09
CA SER A 10 15.46 -18.96 0.67
C SER A 10 14.28 -18.26 -0.03
N THR A 11 13.71 -18.85 -1.09
CA THR A 11 12.46 -18.35 -1.71
C THR A 11 11.35 -18.18 -0.66
N ALA A 12 11.35 -19.01 0.38
CA ALA A 12 10.48 -18.87 1.54
C ALA A 12 10.77 -17.62 2.40
N GLU A 13 12.03 -17.19 2.52
CA GLU A 13 12.40 -15.94 3.20
C GLU A 13 11.99 -14.72 2.38
N GLN A 14 12.12 -14.78 1.05
CA GLN A 14 11.65 -13.74 0.15
C GLN A 14 10.12 -13.57 0.24
N ALA A 15 9.37 -14.67 0.25
CA ALA A 15 7.92 -14.64 0.45
C ALA A 15 7.54 -14.00 1.80
N ARG A 16 8.28 -14.30 2.88
CA ARG A 16 8.07 -13.67 4.21
C ARG A 16 8.35 -12.17 4.19
N ALA A 17 9.41 -11.74 3.51
CA ALA A 17 9.73 -10.32 3.37
C ALA A 17 8.64 -9.57 2.60
N LEU A 18 8.12 -10.14 1.51
CA LEU A 18 7.02 -9.56 0.75
C LEU A 18 5.72 -9.50 1.56
N MET A 19 5.43 -10.50 2.40
CA MET A 19 4.28 -10.43 3.33
C MET A 19 4.44 -9.31 4.37
N ALA A 20 5.63 -9.11 4.92
CA ALA A 20 5.88 -7.99 5.84
C ALA A 20 5.69 -6.64 5.13
N GLN A 21 6.20 -6.51 3.89
CA GLN A 21 6.02 -5.31 3.08
C GLN A 21 4.53 -5.03 2.78
N LYS A 22 3.75 -6.07 2.48
CA LYS A 22 2.29 -5.96 2.31
C LYS A 22 1.65 -5.35 3.56
N ASP A 23 1.98 -5.88 4.74
CA ASP A 23 1.40 -5.43 6.01
C ASP A 23 1.78 -3.96 6.32
N ASP A 24 3.01 -3.55 6.02
CA ASP A 24 3.45 -2.15 6.13
C ASP A 24 2.70 -1.20 5.19
N ILE A 25 2.43 -1.65 3.95
CA ILE A 25 1.64 -0.89 2.97
C ILE A 25 0.19 -0.74 3.46
N GLU A 26 -0.41 -1.81 3.98
CA GLU A 26 -1.79 -1.78 4.52
C GLU A 26 -1.90 -0.87 5.76
N ALA A 27 -0.88 -0.84 6.62
CA ALA A 27 -0.80 0.08 7.74
C ALA A 27 -0.78 1.54 7.28
N GLN A 28 0.09 1.89 6.32
CA GLN A 28 0.16 3.22 5.72
C GLN A 28 -1.16 3.60 5.03
N LEU A 29 -1.79 2.67 4.32
CA LEU A 29 -3.08 2.89 3.68
C LEU A 29 -4.14 3.27 4.73
N THR A 30 -4.16 2.57 5.86
CA THR A 30 -5.10 2.82 6.95
C THR A 30 -4.90 4.20 7.57
N GLU A 31 -3.66 4.63 7.73
CA GLU A 31 -3.30 5.96 8.22
C GLU A 31 -3.82 7.06 7.28
N HIS A 32 -3.53 6.97 5.98
CA HIS A 32 -4.01 7.98 5.02
C HIS A 32 -5.54 7.97 4.85
N LEU A 33 -6.18 6.80 4.96
CA LEU A 33 -7.64 6.71 5.00
C LEU A 33 -8.22 7.38 6.25
N ALA A 34 -7.50 7.34 7.38
CA ALA A 34 -7.90 8.07 8.58
C ALA A 34 -7.85 9.59 8.38
N VAL A 35 -6.86 10.10 7.63
CA VAL A 35 -6.78 11.53 7.25
C VAL A 35 -8.01 11.95 6.44
N LEU A 36 -8.45 11.13 5.48
CA LEU A 36 -9.66 11.41 4.69
C LEU A 36 -10.91 11.41 5.57
N ARG A 37 -11.05 10.41 6.46
CA ARG A 37 -12.17 10.34 7.42
C ARG A 37 -12.21 11.54 8.36
N ALA A 38 -11.05 11.98 8.87
CA ALA A 38 -10.94 13.15 9.74
C ALA A 38 -11.39 14.45 9.03
N ASN A 39 -11.21 14.52 7.70
CA ASN A 39 -11.66 15.63 6.86
C ASN A 39 -13.07 15.41 6.27
N GLY A 40 -13.81 14.37 6.71
CA GLY A 40 -15.18 14.12 6.27
C GLY A 40 -15.32 13.79 4.78
N THR A 41 -14.26 13.27 4.14
CA THR A 41 -14.22 13.02 2.69
C THR A 41 -13.77 11.59 2.37
N ASN A 42 -14.02 11.16 1.14
CA ASN A 42 -13.50 9.93 0.57
C ASN A 42 -12.49 10.21 -0.58
N MET A 43 -12.15 9.18 -1.37
CA MET A 43 -11.22 9.28 -2.50
C MET A 43 -11.80 10.01 -3.73
N THR A 44 -13.13 10.04 -3.87
CA THR A 44 -13.85 10.45 -5.08
C THR A 44 -14.61 11.76 -4.90
N ASP A 45 -14.81 12.23 -3.68
CA ASP A 45 -15.60 13.42 -3.41
C ASP A 45 -14.97 14.67 -4.06
N PRO A 46 -15.80 15.62 -4.51
CA PRO A 46 -15.29 16.85 -5.08
C PRO A 46 -14.52 17.66 -4.03
N LEU A 47 -13.39 18.24 -4.43
CA LEU A 47 -12.62 19.17 -3.60
C LEU A 47 -13.11 20.62 -3.71
N LEU A 48 -14.06 20.85 -4.61
CA LEU A 48 -14.67 22.14 -4.86
C LEU A 48 -16.11 22.12 -4.32
N ASP A 49 -16.60 23.29 -3.97
CA ASP A 49 -18.02 23.51 -3.68
C ASP A 49 -18.85 23.56 -4.97
N ARG A 50 -20.12 23.93 -4.86
CA ARG A 50 -21.05 24.02 -6.00
C ARG A 50 -20.74 25.20 -6.93
N GLU A 51 -20.05 26.21 -6.44
CA GLU A 51 -19.71 27.44 -7.16
C GLU A 51 -18.32 27.32 -7.83
N GLY A 52 -17.58 26.24 -7.54
CA GLY A 52 -16.27 25.95 -8.12
C GLY A 52 -15.10 26.44 -7.28
N PHE A 53 -15.34 26.89 -6.05
CA PHE A 53 -14.29 27.36 -5.15
C PHE A 53 -13.75 26.23 -4.27
N PRO A 54 -12.49 26.33 -3.81
CA PRO A 54 -11.92 25.41 -2.84
C PRO A 54 -12.77 25.36 -1.57
N ARG A 55 -13.15 24.15 -1.15
CA ARG A 55 -13.88 23.91 0.11
C ARG A 55 -13.11 24.42 1.33
N ALA A 56 -13.78 25.22 2.15
CA ALA A 56 -13.22 25.81 3.37
C ALA A 56 -13.42 24.93 4.62
N ASP A 57 -14.27 23.91 4.54
CA ASP A 57 -14.59 22.98 5.63
C ASP A 57 -13.54 21.88 5.86
N MET A 58 -12.53 21.79 5.00
CA MET A 58 -11.53 20.72 5.05
C MET A 58 -10.13 21.23 4.67
N ASP A 59 -9.09 20.53 5.15
CA ASP A 59 -7.73 20.77 4.69
C ASP A 59 -7.52 20.10 3.32
N LEU A 60 -7.72 20.89 2.26
CA LEU A 60 -7.55 20.44 0.88
C LEU A 60 -6.14 19.98 0.55
N TRP A 61 -5.12 20.55 1.20
CA TRP A 61 -3.73 20.18 0.94
C TRP A 61 -3.46 18.79 1.51
N ALA A 62 -3.81 18.57 2.79
CA ALA A 62 -3.68 17.27 3.43
C ALA A 62 -4.49 16.19 2.70
N VAL A 63 -5.71 16.51 2.26
CA VAL A 63 -6.58 15.58 1.54
C VAL A 63 -6.02 15.23 0.17
N ARG A 64 -5.50 16.20 -0.60
CA ARG A 64 -4.86 15.91 -1.90
C ARG A 64 -3.65 15.01 -1.73
N LEU A 65 -2.81 15.30 -0.75
CA LEU A 65 -1.62 14.51 -0.48
C LEU A 65 -2.00 13.08 -0.05
N ALA A 66 -2.96 12.94 0.86
CA ALA A 66 -3.46 11.63 1.29
C ALA A 66 -4.05 10.83 0.13
N ARG A 67 -4.86 11.45 -0.75
CA ARG A 67 -5.42 10.78 -1.93
C ARG A 67 -4.32 10.31 -2.88
N GLN A 68 -3.34 11.16 -3.19
CA GLN A 68 -2.22 10.77 -4.04
C GLN A 68 -1.49 9.57 -3.44
N ARG A 69 -1.17 9.64 -2.14
CA ARG A 69 -0.43 8.57 -1.47
C ARG A 69 -1.21 7.26 -1.40
N ILE A 70 -2.52 7.31 -1.21
CA ILE A 70 -3.40 6.12 -1.28
C ILE A 70 -3.36 5.48 -2.67
N ILE A 71 -3.32 6.27 -3.75
CA ILE A 71 -3.25 5.74 -5.12
C ILE A 71 -1.91 5.02 -5.33
N GLU A 72 -0.81 5.64 -4.94
CA GLU A 72 0.53 5.04 -5.00
C GLU A 72 0.57 3.73 -4.22
N LEU A 73 0.15 3.74 -2.95
CA LEU A 73 0.16 2.57 -2.08
C LEU A 73 -0.74 1.43 -2.60
N ARG A 74 -1.87 1.74 -3.25
CA ARG A 74 -2.72 0.72 -3.87
C ARG A 74 -2.04 0.04 -5.06
N ASN A 75 -1.32 0.80 -5.86
CA ASN A 75 -0.53 0.26 -6.97
C ASN A 75 0.61 -0.61 -6.43
N ASP A 76 1.32 -0.14 -5.41
CA ASP A 76 2.40 -0.87 -4.76
C ASP A 76 1.89 -2.16 -4.09
N LEU A 77 0.72 -2.12 -3.46
CA LEU A 77 0.08 -3.30 -2.86
C LEU A 77 -0.24 -4.33 -3.95
N SER A 78 -0.82 -3.90 -5.08
CA SER A 78 -1.11 -4.80 -6.21
C SER A 78 0.17 -5.47 -6.72
N ALA A 79 1.23 -4.69 -6.94
CA ALA A 79 2.52 -5.22 -7.40
C ALA A 79 3.15 -6.19 -6.38
N THR A 80 3.01 -5.88 -5.07
CA THR A 80 3.50 -6.75 -3.99
C THR A 80 2.72 -8.06 -3.94
N MET A 81 1.39 -8.03 -4.10
CA MET A 81 0.56 -9.23 -4.14
C MET A 81 0.90 -10.12 -5.35
N ASP A 82 1.14 -9.53 -6.51
CA ASP A 82 1.58 -10.27 -7.71
C ASP A 82 2.95 -10.93 -7.47
N ALA A 83 3.89 -10.22 -6.86
CA ALA A 83 5.20 -10.77 -6.51
C ALA A 83 5.11 -11.91 -5.48
N ILE A 84 4.23 -11.81 -4.48
CA ILE A 84 3.95 -12.89 -3.53
C ILE A 84 3.44 -14.13 -4.27
N GLY A 85 2.48 -13.97 -5.19
CA GLY A 85 1.93 -15.06 -5.98
C GLY A 85 3.01 -15.82 -6.76
N GLN A 86 3.85 -15.09 -7.50
CA GLN A 86 4.96 -15.68 -8.27
C GLN A 86 5.98 -16.39 -7.37
N THR A 87 6.33 -15.77 -6.23
CA THR A 87 7.29 -16.38 -5.29
C THR A 87 6.75 -17.68 -4.70
N LEU A 88 5.45 -17.74 -4.40
CA LEU A 88 4.80 -18.94 -3.88
C LEU A 88 4.71 -20.05 -4.94
N GLU A 89 4.47 -19.70 -6.20
CA GLU A 89 4.49 -20.65 -7.32
C GLU A 89 5.86 -21.34 -7.43
N HIS A 90 6.95 -20.57 -7.41
CA HIS A 90 8.33 -21.10 -7.41
C HIS A 90 8.71 -21.94 -6.19
N VAL A 91 8.01 -21.78 -5.06
CA VAL A 91 8.22 -22.63 -3.87
C VAL A 91 7.56 -24.00 -4.05
N TYR A 92 6.44 -24.06 -4.77
CA TYR A 92 5.64 -25.28 -4.92
C TYR A 92 5.94 -26.06 -6.22
N ASP A 93 6.39 -25.38 -7.27
CA ASP A 93 6.82 -25.96 -8.55
C ASP A 93 8.25 -25.47 -8.90
N PRO A 94 9.30 -26.12 -8.34
CA PRO A 94 10.70 -25.69 -8.44
C PRO A 94 11.37 -25.96 -9.79
#